data_AF-A0A1G0GE47-F1
#
_entry.id   AF-A0A1G0GE47-F1
#
_cell.length_a   1.000
_cell.length_b   1.000
_cell.length_c   1.000
_cell.angle_alpha   90.00
_cell.angle_beta   90.00
_cell.angle_gamma   90.00
#
_symmetry.space_group_name_H-M   'P 1'
#
loop_
_entity.id
_entity.type
_entity.pdbx_description
1 polymer ?
#
loop_
_entity_poly.entity_id
_entity_poly.type
_entity_poly.pdbx_seq_one_letter_code
_entity_poly.pdbx_strand_id
1 'polypeptide(L)'
;MQSSQQSKKILAVSIDFDGCLGNSKFADYYQQLIAKYRSSEWIPAEEYKIKLSLANSVLIEHIKKLAKNYDELVWMVGSNRQSAYKDQHENDHNKNGSTYLALTYLAEILNQETQKTSTVHKHTVFDSILKQSAGYNFDLKENQILENQILEQYSMSGDIKYRLSFLQIHDVCGSHPQDQISYVHIDDREDINIPSSDLFSNKEMASYLPLNLQQVSIINYQTYNPIARLQLFKNNFSQEMSADIKNEINSIIELIKQDVNILIQLEKNHKNQLDSLQNEKKILEGMSPRNRAREMSIDNTLAQFDNARHVLMQLNQFTFSNNLHDDIILLNKIMNQNIRSKNLPLEIKIEYENQKKIIYHEVITPYPGFKRNSAQPSTGMLIPQFVFDRIVEECSKDDFVQHSSASKIDLVKKIADYSQATEVLEYIKQLQSFYQKVEKNHKWNHDKDFATLIKKLEKARSEPNALSAMLNIIEDALSIQQKKSSKWMSFLLKDENTSTNLHGHHYSRLLGLAINEIRIKYPKHVQLHSAQSSTMNPYSQLPHLTSTQEHENKPEPSQKTFRK
;
A
#
# COMPACT_ATOMS: atom_id res chain seq x y z
N MET A 1 -5.01 13.37 -35.08
CA MET A 1 -5.63 12.04 -34.99
C MET A 1 -4.77 11.19 -34.07
N GLN A 2 -5.07 11.14 -32.77
CA GLN A 2 -4.43 10.20 -31.85
C GLN A 2 -5.08 8.83 -32.08
N SER A 3 -4.28 7.80 -32.37
CA SER A 3 -4.78 6.43 -32.37
C SER A 3 -5.45 6.18 -31.02
N SER A 4 -6.72 5.76 -31.03
CA SER A 4 -7.42 5.31 -29.84
C SER A 4 -6.70 4.08 -29.29
N GLN A 5 -5.70 4.31 -28.46
CA GLN A 5 -4.96 3.26 -27.79
C GLN A 5 -5.99 2.53 -26.91
N GLN A 6 -6.21 1.26 -27.21
CA GLN A 6 -7.20 0.45 -26.52
C GLN A 6 -6.80 0.36 -25.05
N SER A 7 -7.71 0.73 -24.15
CA SER A 7 -7.51 0.66 -22.70
C SER A 7 -7.12 -0.75 -22.31
N LYS A 8 -5.96 -0.91 -21.66
CA LYS A 8 -5.47 -2.20 -21.17
C LYS A 8 -6.00 -2.48 -19.78
N LYS A 9 -5.99 -3.76 -19.39
CA LYS A 9 -6.16 -4.22 -18.01
C LYS A 9 -4.80 -4.57 -17.43
N ILE A 10 -4.41 -3.88 -16.37
CA ILE A 10 -3.12 -4.05 -15.71
C ILE A 10 -3.32 -4.68 -14.33
N LEU A 11 -2.56 -5.73 -14.05
CA LEU A 11 -2.44 -6.31 -12.72
C LEU A 11 -1.14 -5.82 -12.08
N ALA A 12 -1.25 -4.89 -11.13
CA ALA A 12 -0.14 -4.45 -10.31
C ALA A 12 0.01 -5.38 -9.10
N VAL A 13 1.19 -5.95 -8.89
CA VAL A 13 1.50 -6.88 -7.81
C VAL A 13 2.64 -6.32 -6.97
N SER A 14 2.36 -6.15 -5.68
CA SER A 14 3.33 -5.72 -4.68
C SER A 14 3.52 -6.84 -3.66
N ILE A 15 4.74 -7.35 -3.54
CA ILE A 15 5.07 -8.40 -2.56
C ILE A 15 5.97 -7.82 -1.48
N ASP A 16 5.65 -8.20 -0.24
CA ASP A 16 6.41 -8.06 0.99
C ASP A 16 7.42 -6.91 1.00
N PHE A 17 6.98 -5.84 1.64
CA PHE A 17 7.76 -4.64 1.81
C PHE A 17 8.89 -4.77 2.83
N ASP A 18 9.09 -5.89 3.52
CA ASP A 18 10.26 -6.07 4.37
C ASP A 18 11.42 -6.83 3.74
N GLY A 19 11.28 -7.16 2.46
CA GLY A 19 12.38 -7.68 1.66
C GLY A 19 12.62 -9.17 1.87
N CYS A 20 11.62 -9.91 2.37
CA CYS A 20 11.61 -11.36 2.49
C CYS A 20 10.67 -11.98 1.47
N LEU A 21 11.10 -12.08 0.22
CA LEU A 21 10.43 -12.99 -0.70
C LEU A 21 10.85 -14.44 -0.40
N GLY A 22 10.02 -15.15 0.35
CA GLY A 22 10.07 -16.60 0.39
C GLY A 22 9.96 -17.21 1.77
N ASN A 23 9.48 -18.44 1.76
CA ASN A 23 9.39 -19.29 2.92
C ASN A 23 10.78 -19.83 3.34
N SER A 24 10.79 -20.64 4.40
CA SER A 24 11.99 -21.36 4.85
C SER A 24 12.68 -22.21 3.76
N LYS A 25 11.96 -22.70 2.74
CA LYS A 25 12.54 -23.43 1.60
C LYS A 25 13.36 -22.51 0.70
N PHE A 26 12.91 -21.28 0.44
CA PHE A 26 13.71 -20.34 -0.35
C PHE A 26 14.97 -19.93 0.41
N ALA A 27 14.85 -19.67 1.72
CA ALA A 27 15.99 -19.41 2.58
C ALA A 27 17.07 -20.50 2.43
N ASP A 28 16.68 -21.77 2.54
CA ASP A 28 17.60 -22.90 2.39
C ASP A 28 18.25 -22.95 1.00
N TYR A 29 17.46 -22.75 -0.06
CA TYR A 29 18.00 -22.75 -1.43
C TYR A 29 18.94 -21.58 -1.67
N TYR A 30 18.60 -20.40 -1.18
CA TYR A 30 19.46 -19.23 -1.30
C TYR A 30 20.78 -19.43 -0.55
N GLN A 31 20.74 -19.99 0.67
CA GLN A 31 21.96 -20.34 1.41
C GLN A 31 22.82 -21.39 0.68
N GLN A 32 22.20 -22.37 0.00
CA GLN A 32 22.94 -23.31 -0.86
C GLN A 32 23.62 -22.60 -2.03
N LEU A 33 22.93 -21.62 -2.65
CA LEU A 33 23.50 -20.82 -3.74
C LEU A 33 24.65 -19.94 -3.24
N ILE A 34 24.50 -19.28 -2.10
CA ILE A 34 25.57 -18.47 -1.49
C ILE A 34 26.75 -19.33 -1.06
N ALA A 35 26.53 -20.51 -0.47
CA ALA A 35 27.62 -21.43 -0.15
C ALA A 35 28.42 -21.86 -1.39
N LYS A 36 27.76 -21.97 -2.55
CA LYS A 36 28.35 -22.34 -3.83
C LYS A 36 29.05 -21.17 -4.53
N TYR A 37 28.43 -20.00 -4.56
CA TYR A 37 28.85 -18.83 -5.35
C TYR A 37 29.47 -17.70 -4.55
N ARG A 38 29.50 -17.79 -3.21
CA ARG A 38 30.06 -16.80 -2.25
C ARG A 38 29.37 -15.44 -2.19
N SER A 39 28.74 -14.98 -3.28
CA SER A 39 28.02 -13.70 -3.36
C SER A 39 26.79 -13.83 -4.25
N SER A 40 25.77 -13.01 -3.99
CA SER A 40 24.52 -12.93 -4.77
C SER A 40 24.76 -12.48 -6.21
N GLU A 41 25.72 -11.59 -6.43
CA GLU A 41 26.12 -11.07 -7.75
C GLU A 41 26.68 -12.15 -8.69
N TRP A 42 27.19 -13.25 -8.12
CA TRP A 42 27.83 -14.33 -8.88
C TRP A 42 26.92 -15.54 -9.09
N ILE A 43 25.69 -15.50 -8.58
CA ILE A 43 24.73 -16.58 -8.80
C ILE A 43 24.24 -16.52 -10.26
N PRO A 44 24.36 -17.60 -11.05
CA PRO A 44 23.80 -17.63 -12.40
C PRO A 44 22.27 -17.48 -12.38
N ALA A 45 21.77 -16.61 -13.27
CA ALA A 45 20.34 -16.27 -13.36
C ALA A 45 19.42 -17.50 -13.45
N GLU A 46 19.77 -18.48 -14.28
CA GLU A 46 18.96 -19.68 -14.48
C GLU A 46 18.89 -20.56 -13.22
N GLU A 47 19.99 -20.69 -12.47
CA GLU A 47 19.98 -21.49 -11.23
C GLU A 47 19.15 -20.78 -10.15
N TYR A 48 19.25 -19.45 -10.06
CA TYR A 48 18.42 -18.66 -9.17
C TYR A 48 16.93 -18.80 -9.51
N LYS A 49 16.55 -18.65 -10.79
CA LYS A 49 15.17 -18.80 -11.27
C LYS A 49 14.57 -20.16 -10.94
N ILE A 50 15.32 -21.24 -11.13
CA ILE A 50 14.85 -22.60 -10.78
C ILE A 50 14.54 -22.69 -9.28
N LYS A 51 15.46 -22.24 -8.42
CA LYS A 51 15.27 -22.30 -6.96
C LYS A 51 14.11 -21.40 -6.50
N LEU A 52 13.99 -20.22 -7.09
CA LEU A 52 12.92 -19.28 -6.83
C LEU A 52 11.55 -19.85 -7.20
N SER A 53 11.43 -20.44 -8.40
CA SER A 53 10.20 -21.07 -8.88
C SER A 53 9.77 -22.25 -8.02
N LEU A 54 10.72 -23.12 -7.66
CA LEU A 54 10.45 -24.27 -6.78
C LEU A 54 9.99 -23.85 -5.37
N ALA A 55 10.61 -22.81 -4.81
CA ALA A 55 10.29 -22.38 -3.46
C ALA A 55 8.97 -21.62 -3.36
N ASN A 56 8.55 -20.95 -4.44
CA ASN A 56 7.37 -20.06 -4.46
C ASN A 56 6.29 -20.51 -5.45
N SER A 57 6.21 -21.82 -5.71
CA SER A 57 5.31 -22.38 -6.73
C SER A 57 3.84 -22.03 -6.48
N VAL A 58 3.40 -21.97 -5.22
CA VAL A 58 2.01 -21.66 -4.85
C VAL A 58 1.67 -20.21 -5.21
N LEU A 59 2.59 -19.30 -4.90
CA LEU A 59 2.47 -17.87 -5.24
C LEU A 59 2.45 -17.66 -6.76
N ILE A 60 3.40 -18.27 -7.49
CA ILE A 60 3.48 -18.16 -8.94
C ILE A 60 2.19 -18.66 -9.60
N GLU A 61 1.70 -19.83 -9.22
CA GLU A 61 0.45 -20.38 -9.76
C GLU A 61 -0.77 -19.51 -9.44
N HIS A 62 -0.82 -18.91 -8.25
CA HIS A 62 -1.89 -17.99 -7.89
C HIS A 62 -1.87 -16.73 -8.76
N ILE A 63 -0.69 -16.11 -8.95
CA ILE A 63 -0.54 -14.92 -9.78
C ILE A 63 -0.85 -15.24 -11.23
N LYS A 64 -0.44 -16.41 -11.76
CA LYS A 64 -0.83 -16.88 -13.10
C LYS A 64 -2.34 -16.94 -13.25
N LYS A 65 -3.05 -17.48 -12.26
CA LYS A 65 -4.52 -17.55 -12.27
C LYS A 65 -5.14 -16.16 -12.28
N LEU A 66 -4.67 -15.23 -11.45
CA LEU A 66 -5.14 -13.84 -11.44
C LEU A 66 -4.88 -13.16 -12.79
N ALA A 67 -3.66 -13.31 -13.30
CA ALA A 67 -3.17 -12.67 -14.51
C ALA A 67 -3.94 -13.06 -15.77
N LYS A 68 -4.64 -14.21 -15.81
CA LYS A 68 -5.39 -14.68 -16.99
C LYS A 68 -6.26 -13.61 -17.65
N ASN A 69 -6.86 -12.72 -16.85
CA ASN A 69 -7.82 -11.70 -17.32
C ASN A 69 -7.22 -10.31 -17.54
N TYR A 70 -5.88 -10.17 -17.47
CA TYR A 70 -5.16 -8.91 -17.61
C TYR A 70 -4.25 -8.95 -18.84
N ASP A 71 -3.97 -7.81 -19.44
CA ASP A 71 -3.09 -7.69 -20.61
C ASP A 71 -1.62 -7.60 -20.18
N GLU A 72 -1.37 -7.04 -18.99
CA GLU A 72 -0.04 -6.72 -18.49
C GLU A 72 0.04 -6.95 -16.98
N LEU A 73 1.21 -7.40 -16.51
CA LEU A 73 1.55 -7.52 -15.09
C LEU A 73 2.65 -6.51 -14.76
N VAL A 74 2.46 -5.75 -13.68
CA VAL A 74 3.44 -4.78 -13.19
C VAL A 74 3.83 -5.15 -11.77
N TRP A 75 5.11 -5.46 -11.57
CA TRP A 75 5.71 -5.80 -10.29
C TRP A 75 6.18 -4.55 -9.57
N MET A 76 5.54 -4.23 -8.46
CA MET A 76 5.82 -3.03 -7.68
C MET A 76 6.96 -3.30 -6.69
N VAL A 77 8.00 -2.49 -6.76
CA VAL A 77 9.06 -2.42 -5.74
C VAL A 77 8.85 -1.12 -4.97
N GLY A 78 9.07 -1.11 -3.65
CA GLY A 78 8.72 0.08 -2.88
C GLY A 78 9.45 0.30 -1.57
N SER A 79 10.15 -0.71 -1.07
CA SER A 79 10.80 -0.64 0.23
C SER A 79 12.31 -0.46 0.12
N ASN A 80 12.88 0.28 1.06
CA ASN A 80 14.34 0.29 1.26
C ASN A 80 14.89 -1.09 1.67
N ARG A 81 14.05 -1.98 2.23
CA ARG A 81 14.42 -3.37 2.54
C ARG A 81 14.47 -4.26 1.29
N GLN A 82 14.03 -3.74 0.15
CA GLN A 82 14.20 -4.37 -1.16
C GLN A 82 15.39 -3.77 -1.94
N SER A 83 16.28 -3.00 -1.29
CA SER A 83 17.43 -2.33 -1.93
C SER A 83 18.68 -3.21 -2.00
N ALA A 84 19.54 -2.91 -2.98
CA ALA A 84 20.85 -3.54 -3.13
C ALA A 84 21.74 -3.35 -1.90
N TYR A 85 21.70 -2.18 -1.25
CA TYR A 85 22.42 -1.91 0.00
C TYR A 85 22.09 -2.93 1.10
N LYS A 86 20.80 -3.13 1.36
CA LYS A 86 20.34 -4.05 2.41
C LYS A 86 20.78 -5.47 2.11
N ASP A 87 20.78 -5.87 0.86
CA ASP A 87 21.27 -7.18 0.45
C ASP A 87 22.77 -7.32 0.69
N GLN A 88 23.58 -6.35 0.30
CA GLN A 88 25.04 -6.43 0.47
C GLN A 88 25.48 -6.41 1.94
N HIS A 89 24.88 -5.52 2.75
CA HIS A 89 25.31 -5.29 4.13
C HIS A 89 24.66 -6.19 5.17
N GLU A 90 23.46 -6.71 4.90
CA GLU A 90 22.79 -7.64 5.81
C GLU A 90 22.99 -9.11 5.41
N ASN A 91 23.79 -9.45 4.39
CA ASN A 91 23.99 -10.83 3.93
C ASN A 91 24.29 -11.87 5.05
N ASP A 92 25.04 -11.49 6.09
CA ASP A 92 25.32 -12.38 7.24
C ASP A 92 24.08 -12.65 8.13
N HIS A 93 23.09 -11.77 8.07
CA HIS A 93 21.86 -11.79 8.88
C HIS A 93 20.61 -12.13 8.06
N ASN A 94 20.59 -11.79 6.76
CA ASN A 94 19.48 -11.97 5.84
C ASN A 94 19.64 -13.28 5.08
N LYS A 95 18.95 -14.31 5.56
CA LYS A 95 19.03 -15.66 5.00
C LYS A 95 18.28 -15.83 3.67
N ASN A 96 17.49 -14.82 3.27
CA ASN A 96 16.54 -14.91 2.16
C ASN A 96 16.99 -14.19 0.89
N GLY A 97 18.10 -13.42 0.94
CA GLY A 97 18.63 -12.72 -0.23
C GLY A 97 17.82 -11.51 -0.70
N SER A 98 18.15 -11.04 -1.90
CA SER A 98 17.54 -9.85 -2.52
C SER A 98 16.12 -10.10 -3.01
N THR A 99 15.16 -9.44 -2.37
CA THR A 99 13.78 -9.43 -2.87
C THR A 99 13.65 -8.72 -4.21
N TYR A 100 14.49 -7.72 -4.53
CA TYR A 100 14.46 -7.10 -5.85
C TYR A 100 14.91 -8.04 -6.97
N LEU A 101 16.06 -8.70 -6.78
CA LEU A 101 16.56 -9.69 -7.74
C LEU A 101 15.52 -10.79 -7.94
N ALA A 102 14.89 -11.21 -6.85
CA ALA A 102 13.82 -12.19 -6.90
C ALA A 102 12.57 -11.69 -7.64
N LEU A 103 12.12 -10.44 -7.42
CA LEU A 103 10.99 -9.85 -8.15
C LEU A 103 11.27 -9.71 -9.65
N THR A 104 12.50 -9.35 -10.02
CA THR A 104 12.92 -9.27 -11.43
C THR A 104 12.85 -10.64 -12.10
N TYR A 105 13.38 -11.67 -11.43
CA TYR A 105 13.30 -13.03 -11.94
C TYR A 105 11.89 -13.63 -11.89
N LEU A 106 11.04 -13.26 -10.93
CA LEU A 106 9.62 -13.61 -10.94
C LEU A 106 8.91 -13.00 -12.16
N ALA A 107 9.20 -11.75 -12.50
CA ALA A 107 8.65 -11.10 -13.68
C ALA A 107 9.09 -11.85 -14.96
N GLU A 108 10.36 -12.24 -15.07
CA GLU A 108 10.84 -13.06 -16.19
C GLU A 108 10.14 -14.43 -16.28
N ILE A 109 10.07 -15.16 -15.16
CA ILE A 109 9.40 -16.46 -15.07
C ILE A 109 7.96 -16.34 -15.56
N LEU A 110 7.23 -15.33 -15.08
CA LEU A 110 5.83 -15.15 -15.45
C LEU A 110 5.64 -14.65 -16.87
N ASN A 111 6.55 -13.84 -17.39
CA ASN A 111 6.55 -13.46 -18.79
C ASN A 111 6.65 -14.72 -19.68
N GLN A 112 7.59 -15.61 -19.36
CA GLN A 112 7.78 -16.88 -20.07
C GLN A 112 6.57 -17.82 -19.94
N GLU A 113 6.00 -17.95 -18.74
CA GLU A 113 4.93 -18.91 -18.46
C GLU A 113 3.54 -18.43 -18.86
N THR A 114 3.29 -17.11 -18.91
CA THR A 114 1.98 -16.55 -19.25
C THR A 114 1.90 -15.97 -20.66
N GLN A 115 3.05 -15.76 -21.32
CA GLN A 115 3.16 -15.04 -22.59
C GLN A 115 2.58 -13.61 -22.52
N LYS A 116 2.62 -12.99 -21.34
CA LYS A 116 2.16 -11.62 -21.10
C LYS A 116 3.33 -10.72 -20.75
N THR A 117 3.23 -9.46 -21.14
CA THR A 117 4.17 -8.44 -20.69
C THR A 117 4.15 -8.39 -19.16
N SER A 118 5.28 -8.74 -18.55
CA SER A 118 5.50 -8.63 -17.11
C SER A 118 6.72 -7.76 -16.87
N THR A 119 6.52 -6.62 -16.22
CA THR A 119 7.56 -5.60 -16.01
C THR A 119 7.75 -5.33 -14.52
N VAL A 120 8.91 -4.80 -14.16
CA VAL A 120 9.17 -4.31 -12.79
C VAL A 120 9.08 -2.79 -12.81
N HIS A 121 8.17 -2.25 -12.00
CA HIS A 121 8.06 -0.82 -11.74
C HIS A 121 9.15 -0.42 -10.75
N LYS A 122 10.22 0.17 -11.29
CA LYS A 122 11.44 0.50 -10.53
C LYS A 122 11.36 1.82 -9.78
N HIS A 123 10.24 2.52 -9.85
CA HIS A 123 10.06 3.75 -9.10
C HIS A 123 9.72 3.40 -7.66
N THR A 124 10.65 3.69 -6.75
CA THR A 124 10.49 3.31 -5.35
C THR A 124 10.42 4.52 -4.46
N VAL A 125 9.70 4.37 -3.35
CA VAL A 125 9.63 5.41 -2.32
C VAL A 125 11.04 5.81 -1.84
N PHE A 126 11.96 4.85 -1.82
CA PHE A 126 13.33 5.10 -1.39
C PHE A 126 14.14 5.96 -2.38
N ASP A 127 13.98 5.76 -3.70
CA ASP A 127 14.60 6.62 -4.71
C ASP A 127 14.10 8.07 -4.61
N SER A 128 12.77 8.25 -4.47
CA SER A 128 12.17 9.58 -4.33
C SER A 128 12.72 10.33 -3.12
N ILE A 129 12.92 9.64 -2.00
CA ILE A 129 13.45 10.25 -0.78
C ILE A 129 14.94 10.62 -0.92
N LEU A 130 15.74 9.73 -1.52
CA LEU A 130 17.16 10.00 -1.78
C LEU A 130 17.38 10.98 -2.93
N LYS A 131 16.30 11.44 -3.58
CA LYS A 131 16.33 12.30 -4.78
C LYS A 131 17.15 11.68 -5.90
N GLN A 132 17.06 10.37 -6.02
CA GLN A 132 17.74 9.57 -7.02
C GLN A 132 16.79 9.24 -8.16
N SER A 133 17.36 8.86 -9.31
CA SER A 133 16.57 8.31 -10.41
C SER A 133 15.94 6.98 -10.00
N ALA A 134 14.73 6.71 -10.49
CA ALA A 134 14.06 5.42 -10.32
C ALA A 134 15.00 4.25 -10.68
N GLY A 135 15.14 3.29 -9.77
CA GLY A 135 16.01 2.12 -9.95
C GLY A 135 17.42 2.27 -9.39
N TYR A 136 17.84 3.46 -8.94
CA TYR A 136 19.20 3.70 -8.43
C TYR A 136 19.52 2.80 -7.24
N ASN A 137 18.63 2.70 -6.26
CA ASN A 137 18.86 1.90 -5.05
C ASN A 137 18.76 0.37 -5.27
N PHE A 138 18.62 -0.05 -6.53
CA PHE A 138 18.44 -1.46 -6.91
C PHE A 138 19.57 -1.97 -7.80
N ASP A 139 20.56 -1.14 -8.12
CA ASP A 139 21.76 -1.60 -8.80
C ASP A 139 22.73 -2.23 -7.81
N LEU A 140 22.83 -3.57 -7.85
CA LEU A 140 23.78 -4.36 -7.05
C LEU A 140 25.25 -4.02 -7.34
N LYS A 141 25.56 -3.28 -8.41
CA LYS A 141 26.92 -2.85 -8.73
C LYS A 141 27.28 -1.49 -8.13
N GLU A 142 26.29 -0.72 -7.70
CA GLU A 142 26.51 0.59 -7.12
C GLU A 142 26.79 0.44 -5.61
N ASN A 143 27.92 0.98 -5.15
CA ASN A 143 28.21 1.08 -3.73
C ASN A 143 27.28 2.11 -3.10
N GLN A 144 26.19 1.64 -2.53
CA GLN A 144 25.26 2.45 -1.78
C GLN A 144 25.79 2.53 -0.35
N ILE A 145 26.17 3.70 0.16
CA ILE A 145 26.48 3.88 1.58
C ILE A 145 25.46 4.87 2.11
N LEU A 146 24.62 4.42 3.04
CA LEU A 146 23.64 5.28 3.69
C LEU A 146 24.22 5.79 5.01
N GLU A 147 24.15 7.10 5.22
CA GLU A 147 24.47 7.69 6.52
C GLU A 147 23.48 7.20 7.59
N ASN A 148 23.92 7.01 8.83
CA ASN A 148 23.06 6.49 9.91
C ASN A 148 21.80 7.35 10.15
N GLN A 149 21.93 8.67 9.98
CA GLN A 149 20.80 9.63 10.12
C GLN A 149 19.73 9.42 9.05
N ILE A 150 20.14 8.98 7.86
CA ILE A 150 19.26 8.60 6.75
C ILE A 150 18.60 7.27 7.13
N LEU A 151 19.38 6.24 7.49
CA LEU A 151 18.88 4.92 7.90
C LEU A 151 17.78 4.94 8.98
N GLU A 152 17.93 5.73 10.04
CA GLU A 152 16.94 5.85 11.13
C GLU A 152 15.61 6.45 10.67
N GLN A 153 15.62 7.40 9.72
CA GLN A 153 14.41 7.99 9.15
C GLN A 153 13.63 7.01 8.24
N TYR A 154 14.23 5.86 7.90
CA TYR A 154 13.67 4.89 6.95
C TYR A 154 13.50 3.48 7.51
N SER A 155 13.68 3.27 8.81
CA SER A 155 13.24 2.00 9.41
C SER A 155 11.71 1.95 9.31
N MET A 156 11.19 1.34 8.24
CA MET A 156 9.76 1.21 8.04
C MET A 156 9.20 0.34 9.16
N SER A 157 8.54 0.96 10.13
CA SER A 157 7.70 0.25 11.08
C SER A 157 6.55 -0.42 10.32
N GLY A 158 6.01 -1.52 10.84
CA GLY A 158 4.88 -2.23 10.23
C GLY A 158 3.68 -1.32 9.93
N ASP A 159 3.54 -0.24 10.72
CA ASP A 159 2.51 0.78 10.59
C ASP A 159 2.65 1.71 9.36
N ILE A 160 3.69 1.55 8.53
CA ILE A 160 3.92 2.36 7.33
C ILE A 160 3.61 1.58 6.03
N LYS A 161 3.54 0.24 6.08
CA LYS A 161 3.37 -0.61 4.89
C LYS A 161 2.04 -0.37 4.12
N TYR A 162 0.93 -0.10 4.80
CA TYR A 162 -0.33 0.25 4.11
C TYR A 162 -0.23 1.59 3.36
N ARG A 163 0.58 2.53 3.85
CA ARG A 163 0.81 3.82 3.17
C ARG A 163 1.65 3.63 1.92
N LEU A 164 2.63 2.73 1.98
CA LEU A 164 3.43 2.37 0.82
C LEU A 164 2.54 1.77 -0.28
N SER A 165 1.62 0.86 0.08
CA SER A 165 0.60 0.37 -0.86
C SER A 165 -0.25 1.49 -1.44
N PHE A 166 -0.69 2.46 -0.62
CA PHE A 166 -1.44 3.62 -1.09
C PHE A 166 -0.65 4.44 -2.12
N LEU A 167 0.63 4.75 -1.85
CA LEU A 167 1.49 5.50 -2.75
C LEU A 167 1.78 4.72 -4.04
N GLN A 168 2.08 3.43 -3.96
CA GLN A 168 2.28 2.56 -5.14
C GLN A 168 1.05 2.48 -6.04
N ILE A 169 -0.16 2.41 -5.45
CA ILE A 169 -1.42 2.47 -6.19
C ILE A 169 -1.51 3.77 -7.00
N HIS A 170 -1.22 4.91 -6.36
CA HIS A 170 -1.24 6.21 -7.05
C HIS A 170 -0.20 6.30 -8.15
N ASP A 171 0.98 5.74 -7.93
CA ASP A 171 2.06 5.77 -8.90
C ASP A 171 1.72 4.97 -10.18
N VAL A 172 1.32 3.71 -10.00
CA VAL A 172 0.96 2.85 -11.15
C VAL A 172 -0.28 3.39 -11.87
N CYS A 173 -1.26 3.92 -11.14
CA CYS A 173 -2.44 4.56 -11.74
C CYS A 173 -2.09 5.84 -12.51
N GLY A 174 -1.15 6.64 -12.02
CA GLY A 174 -0.69 7.86 -12.67
C GLY A 174 0.19 7.60 -13.89
N SER A 175 0.94 6.49 -13.88
CA SER A 175 1.75 6.03 -15.01
C SER A 175 0.88 5.45 -16.14
N HIS A 176 -0.34 5.02 -15.81
CA HIS A 176 -1.29 4.37 -16.73
C HIS A 176 -2.70 5.01 -16.68
N PRO A 177 -2.84 6.30 -17.02
CA PRO A 177 -4.07 7.06 -16.76
C PRO A 177 -5.30 6.61 -17.57
N GLN A 178 -5.10 5.84 -18.65
CA GLN A 178 -6.17 5.35 -19.54
C GLN A 178 -6.48 3.86 -19.34
N ASP A 179 -5.71 3.17 -18.50
CA ASP A 179 -5.82 1.72 -18.31
C ASP A 179 -6.60 1.38 -17.05
N GLN A 180 -7.24 0.21 -17.03
CA GLN A 180 -7.93 -0.32 -15.85
C GLN A 180 -6.93 -1.08 -14.98
N ILE A 181 -6.79 -0.68 -13.71
CA ILE A 181 -5.78 -1.26 -12.83
C ILE A 181 -6.43 -2.05 -11.70
N SER A 182 -5.92 -3.24 -11.45
CA SER A 182 -6.15 -3.96 -10.20
C SER A 182 -4.82 -4.08 -9.46
N TYR A 183 -4.84 -3.81 -8.16
CA TYR A 183 -3.66 -3.88 -7.31
C TYR A 183 -3.77 -5.04 -6.33
N VAL A 184 -2.69 -5.79 -6.17
CA VAL A 184 -2.60 -6.91 -5.23
C VAL A 184 -1.41 -6.66 -4.30
N HIS A 185 -1.69 -6.62 -3.00
CA HIS A 185 -0.68 -6.63 -1.96
C HIS A 185 -0.56 -8.04 -1.38
N ILE A 186 0.66 -8.56 -1.34
CA ILE A 186 0.97 -9.89 -0.84
C ILE A 186 2.03 -9.75 0.25
N ASP A 187 1.75 -10.23 1.45
CA ASP A 187 2.69 -10.16 2.60
C ASP A 187 2.45 -11.40 3.47
N ASP A 188 3.44 -11.94 4.18
CA ASP A 188 3.28 -13.13 5.02
C ASP A 188 2.79 -12.80 6.44
N ARG A 189 2.83 -11.52 6.81
CA ARG A 189 2.54 -11.04 8.17
C ARG A 189 1.13 -10.53 8.34
N GLU A 190 0.42 -11.08 9.31
CA GLU A 190 -0.95 -10.68 9.64
C GLU A 190 -1.04 -9.28 10.25
N ASP A 191 -0.03 -8.86 11.02
CA ASP A 191 0.05 -7.51 11.59
C ASP A 191 0.19 -6.41 10.53
N ILE A 192 0.40 -6.78 9.26
CA ILE A 192 0.44 -5.86 8.11
C ILE A 192 -0.81 -6.03 7.24
N ASN A 193 -1.19 -7.27 6.95
CA ASN A 193 -2.34 -7.58 6.12
C ASN A 193 -3.66 -7.13 6.75
N ILE A 194 -3.84 -7.32 8.07
CA ILE A 194 -5.06 -6.90 8.77
C ILE A 194 -5.24 -5.38 8.71
N PRO A 195 -4.26 -4.54 9.13
CA PRO A 195 -4.34 -3.10 8.94
C PRO A 195 -4.60 -2.62 7.52
N SER A 196 -3.98 -3.26 6.53
CA SER A 196 -4.16 -2.92 5.11
C SER A 196 -5.58 -3.26 4.66
N SER A 197 -6.07 -4.44 5.02
CA SER A 197 -7.45 -4.88 4.79
C SER A 197 -8.47 -3.93 5.41
N ASP A 198 -8.31 -3.58 6.69
CA ASP A 198 -9.19 -2.66 7.40
C ASP A 198 -9.25 -1.28 6.72
N LEU A 199 -8.10 -0.78 6.25
CA LEU A 199 -8.03 0.46 5.50
C LEU A 199 -8.74 0.34 4.15
N PHE A 200 -8.30 -0.57 3.27
CA PHE A 200 -8.80 -0.63 1.89
C PHE A 200 -10.23 -1.17 1.76
N SER A 201 -10.75 -1.87 2.76
CA SER A 201 -12.18 -2.25 2.83
C SER A 201 -13.08 -1.12 3.37
N ASN A 202 -12.51 -0.05 3.92
CA ASN A 202 -13.27 1.11 4.37
C ASN A 202 -13.93 1.82 3.17
N LYS A 203 -15.24 2.09 3.27
CA LYS A 203 -16.02 2.75 2.21
C LYS A 203 -15.51 4.15 1.87
N GLU A 204 -14.91 4.86 2.83
CA GLU A 204 -14.33 6.18 2.62
C GLU A 204 -13.09 6.16 1.72
N MET A 205 -12.37 5.03 1.63
CA MET A 205 -11.18 4.94 0.78
C MET A 205 -11.48 5.20 -0.70
N ALA A 206 -12.71 4.93 -1.15
CA ALA A 206 -13.10 5.12 -2.55
C ALA A 206 -12.79 6.54 -3.07
N SER A 207 -12.97 7.57 -2.23
CA SER A 207 -12.72 8.97 -2.63
C SER A 207 -11.24 9.34 -2.69
N TYR A 208 -10.38 8.58 -2.03
CA TYR A 208 -8.94 8.82 -1.99
C TYR A 208 -8.17 7.98 -3.02
N LEU A 209 -8.81 6.97 -3.62
CA LEU A 209 -8.19 6.09 -4.62
C LEU A 209 -8.40 6.61 -6.06
N PRO A 210 -7.44 6.35 -6.98
CA PRO A 210 -7.57 6.72 -8.40
C PRO A 210 -8.81 6.13 -9.07
N LEU A 211 -9.41 6.90 -9.97
CA LEU A 211 -10.65 6.51 -10.67
C LEU A 211 -10.48 5.28 -11.56
N ASN A 212 -9.28 5.09 -12.12
CA ASN A 212 -8.94 3.97 -12.99
C ASN A 212 -8.59 2.68 -12.21
N LEU A 213 -8.48 2.74 -10.88
CA LEU A 213 -8.33 1.58 -10.01
C LEU A 213 -9.67 0.84 -9.84
N GLN A 214 -9.71 -0.43 -10.23
CA GLN A 214 -10.87 -1.30 -10.15
C GLN A 214 -10.94 -2.10 -8.85
N GLN A 215 -9.78 -2.57 -8.36
CA GLN A 215 -9.73 -3.48 -7.23
C GLN A 215 -8.42 -3.34 -6.46
N VAL A 216 -8.49 -3.49 -5.13
CA VAL A 216 -7.35 -3.75 -4.24
C VAL A 216 -7.61 -5.08 -3.55
N SER A 217 -6.70 -6.04 -3.73
CA SER A 217 -6.72 -7.33 -3.04
C SER A 217 -5.57 -7.41 -2.06
N ILE A 218 -5.87 -7.78 -0.82
CA ILE A 218 -4.88 -8.03 0.22
C ILE A 218 -4.79 -9.54 0.40
N ILE A 219 -3.57 -10.08 0.35
CA ILE A 219 -3.31 -11.51 0.37
C ILE A 219 -2.24 -11.80 1.41
N ASN A 220 -2.55 -12.75 2.31
CA ASN A 220 -1.52 -13.38 3.12
C ASN A 220 -0.93 -14.59 2.39
N TYR A 221 0.37 -14.58 2.16
CA TYR A 221 1.12 -15.71 1.62
C TYR A 221 2.12 -16.22 2.66
N GLN A 222 1.83 -17.36 3.27
CA GLN A 222 2.66 -17.91 4.36
C GLN A 222 2.80 -19.43 4.26
N THR A 223 3.79 -19.97 4.96
CA THR A 223 3.79 -21.40 5.28
C THR A 223 2.65 -21.66 6.25
N TYR A 224 1.75 -22.59 5.92
CA TYR A 224 0.56 -22.84 6.72
C TYR A 224 0.92 -23.19 8.16
N ASN A 225 0.47 -22.36 9.10
CA ASN A 225 0.59 -22.64 10.52
C ASN A 225 -0.81 -22.96 11.09
N PRO A 226 -1.13 -24.25 11.31
CA PRO A 226 -2.46 -24.66 11.72
C PRO A 226 -2.87 -24.08 13.08
N ILE A 227 -1.91 -23.83 13.97
CA ILE A 227 -2.20 -23.26 15.30
C ILE A 227 -2.50 -21.77 15.21
N ALA A 228 -1.69 -21.02 14.47
CA ALA A 228 -1.98 -19.61 14.22
C ALA A 228 -3.37 -19.45 13.59
N ARG A 229 -3.71 -20.33 12.64
CA ARG A 229 -5.02 -20.35 11.99
C ARG A 229 -6.17 -20.63 12.97
N LEU A 230 -5.99 -21.52 13.94
CA LEU A 230 -6.99 -21.76 14.99
C LEU A 230 -7.12 -20.60 15.97
N GLN A 231 -6.03 -19.90 16.26
CA GLN A 231 -6.06 -18.69 17.08
C GLN A 231 -6.84 -17.57 16.38
N LEU A 232 -6.72 -17.45 15.06
CA LEU A 232 -7.57 -16.53 14.28
C LEU A 232 -9.05 -16.85 14.42
N PHE A 233 -9.43 -18.12 14.30
CA PHE A 233 -10.82 -18.49 14.52
C PHE A 233 -11.28 -18.12 15.93
N LYS A 234 -10.46 -18.39 16.96
CA LYS A 234 -10.74 -17.98 18.35
C LYS A 234 -11.03 -16.49 18.50
N ASN A 235 -10.32 -15.64 17.76
CA ASN A 235 -10.43 -14.19 17.90
C ASN A 235 -11.57 -13.59 17.07
N ASN A 236 -12.02 -14.27 16.01
CA ASN A 236 -13.03 -13.76 15.06
C ASN A 236 -14.43 -14.40 15.24
N PHE A 237 -14.76 -14.88 16.44
CA PHE A 237 -16.03 -15.54 16.72
C PHE A 237 -17.22 -14.56 16.77
N SER A 238 -17.84 -14.37 15.62
CA SER A 238 -19.21 -13.83 15.49
C SER A 238 -20.05 -14.55 14.44
N GLN A 239 -19.49 -15.58 13.78
CA GLN A 239 -20.15 -16.28 12.68
C GLN A 239 -20.82 -17.59 13.14
N GLU A 240 -22.02 -17.84 12.63
CA GLU A 240 -22.66 -19.14 12.71
C GLU A 240 -21.84 -20.20 11.96
N MET A 241 -21.95 -21.43 12.44
CA MET A 241 -21.17 -22.58 12.02
C MET A 241 -21.46 -22.98 10.56
N SER A 242 -20.65 -22.51 9.61
CA SER A 242 -20.72 -23.00 8.23
C SER A 242 -20.05 -24.38 8.09
N ALA A 243 -20.51 -25.16 7.12
CA ALA A 243 -19.87 -26.43 6.78
C ALA A 243 -18.40 -26.24 6.38
N ASP A 244 -18.07 -25.11 5.77
CA ASP A 244 -16.73 -24.77 5.30
C ASP A 244 -15.76 -24.59 6.47
N ILE A 245 -16.17 -23.89 7.54
CA ILE A 245 -15.34 -23.70 8.74
C ILE A 245 -15.04 -25.06 9.42
N LYS A 246 -16.03 -25.95 9.52
CA LYS A 246 -15.81 -27.30 10.05
C LYS A 246 -14.81 -28.10 9.22
N ASN A 247 -14.94 -28.04 7.89
CA ASN A 247 -14.04 -28.74 6.98
C ASN A 247 -12.61 -28.20 7.10
N GLU A 248 -12.45 -26.89 7.28
CA GLU A 248 -11.14 -26.29 7.51
C GLU A 248 -10.52 -26.74 8.85
N ILE A 249 -11.29 -26.74 9.95
CA ILE A 249 -10.81 -27.21 11.25
C ILE A 249 -10.47 -28.71 11.22
N ASN A 250 -11.26 -29.53 10.52
CA ASN A 250 -10.90 -30.94 10.32
C ASN A 250 -9.57 -31.09 9.57
N SER A 251 -9.36 -30.29 8.53
CA SER A 251 -8.09 -30.29 7.77
C SER A 251 -6.91 -29.88 8.66
N ILE A 252 -7.12 -28.92 9.57
CA ILE A 252 -6.14 -28.53 10.59
C ILE A 252 -5.81 -29.71 11.52
N ILE A 253 -6.82 -30.39 12.05
CA ILE A 253 -6.64 -31.53 12.95
C ILE A 253 -5.81 -32.61 12.26
N GLU A 254 -6.12 -32.96 11.01
CA GLU A 254 -5.39 -33.98 10.25
C GLU A 254 -3.93 -33.58 9.98
N LEU A 255 -3.65 -32.33 9.64
CA LEU A 255 -2.27 -31.84 9.47
C LEU A 255 -1.45 -31.97 10.76
N ILE A 256 -2.08 -31.72 11.91
CA ILE A 256 -1.39 -31.83 13.21
C ILE A 256 -1.18 -33.30 13.59
N LYS A 257 -2.15 -34.18 13.30
CA LYS A 257 -1.95 -35.62 13.46
C LYS A 257 -0.75 -36.10 12.64
N GLN A 258 -0.57 -35.59 11.42
CA GLN A 258 0.61 -35.88 10.59
C GLN A 258 1.91 -35.37 11.26
N ASP A 259 1.95 -34.13 11.75
CA ASP A 259 3.12 -33.57 12.47
C ASP A 259 3.49 -34.39 13.71
N VAL A 260 2.48 -34.81 14.48
CA VAL A 260 2.66 -35.64 15.67
C VAL A 260 3.14 -37.05 15.29
N ASN A 261 2.62 -37.62 14.20
CA ASN A 261 3.06 -38.91 13.70
C ASN A 261 4.51 -38.91 13.24
N ILE A 262 5.02 -37.80 12.68
CA ILE A 262 6.45 -37.63 12.37
C ILE A 262 7.29 -37.82 13.65
N LEU A 263 6.93 -37.17 14.75
CA LEU A 263 7.65 -37.33 16.02
C LEU A 263 7.64 -38.77 16.53
N ILE A 264 6.49 -39.46 16.45
CA ILE A 264 6.37 -40.85 16.87
C ILE A 264 7.20 -41.79 15.98
N GLN A 265 7.31 -41.50 14.69
CA GLN A 265 8.16 -42.26 13.77
C GLN A 265 9.65 -42.03 14.08
N LEU A 266 10.05 -40.79 14.33
CA LEU A 266 11.42 -40.44 14.71
C LEU A 266 11.84 -41.11 16.01
N GLU A 267 10.95 -41.19 16.99
CA GLU A 267 11.19 -41.93 18.24
C GLU A 267 11.56 -43.40 17.96
N LYS A 268 10.83 -44.04 17.04
CA LYS A 268 11.09 -45.44 16.65
C LYS A 268 12.42 -45.58 15.92
N ASN A 269 12.71 -44.66 15.00
CA ASN A 269 13.93 -44.67 14.19
C ASN A 269 15.19 -44.42 15.04
N HIS A 270 15.08 -43.56 16.06
CA HIS A 270 16.18 -43.15 16.94
C HIS A 270 16.14 -43.85 18.31
N LYS A 271 15.44 -44.98 18.42
CA LYS A 271 15.22 -45.69 19.70
C LYS A 271 16.51 -45.94 20.48
N ASN A 272 17.56 -46.42 19.81
CA ASN A 272 18.85 -46.72 20.46
C ASN A 272 19.50 -45.47 21.07
N GLN A 273 19.38 -44.32 20.40
CA GLN A 273 19.91 -43.05 20.89
C GLN A 273 19.10 -42.57 22.12
N LEU A 274 17.77 -42.72 22.08
CA LEU A 274 16.89 -42.38 23.20
C LEU A 274 17.11 -43.30 24.41
N ASP A 275 17.26 -44.61 24.20
CA ASP A 275 17.61 -45.58 25.25
C ASP A 275 18.96 -45.22 25.90
N SER A 276 19.93 -44.76 25.11
CA SER A 276 21.20 -44.26 25.62
C SER A 276 21.04 -43.02 26.50
N LEU A 277 20.21 -42.04 26.10
CA LEU A 277 19.91 -40.86 26.92
C LEU A 277 19.22 -41.25 28.23
N GLN A 278 18.35 -42.26 28.20
CA GLN A 278 17.66 -42.73 29.40
C GLN A 278 18.60 -43.47 30.36
N ASN A 279 19.59 -44.18 29.84
CA ASN A 279 20.68 -44.75 30.64
C ASN A 279 21.61 -43.67 31.19
N GLU A 280 21.94 -42.64 30.40
CA GLU A 280 22.68 -41.46 30.84
C GLU A 280 21.97 -40.78 32.02
N LYS A 281 20.65 -40.58 31.91
CA LYS A 281 19.83 -40.01 32.99
C LYS A 281 19.99 -40.78 34.30
N LYS A 282 19.85 -42.11 34.27
CA LYS A 282 20.00 -42.97 35.47
C LYS A 282 21.38 -42.84 36.13
N ILE A 283 22.42 -42.55 35.35
CA ILE A 283 23.77 -42.33 35.86
C ILE A 283 23.88 -40.95 36.50
N LEU A 284 23.22 -39.94 35.93
CA LEU A 284 23.24 -38.55 36.40
C LEU A 284 22.34 -38.32 37.64
N GLU A 285 21.31 -39.16 37.83
CA GLU A 285 20.41 -39.13 38.98
C GLU A 285 21.21 -39.20 40.31
N GLY A 286 21.08 -38.15 41.14
CA GLY A 286 21.78 -38.06 42.44
C GLY A 286 23.20 -37.48 42.39
N MET A 287 23.70 -37.04 41.23
CA MET A 287 25.01 -36.38 41.10
C MET A 287 24.96 -34.85 41.34
N SER A 288 26.11 -34.19 41.22
CA SER A 288 26.33 -32.77 41.55
C SER A 288 25.37 -31.77 40.83
N PRO A 289 25.21 -30.53 41.33
CA PRO A 289 24.36 -29.50 40.70
C PRO A 289 24.66 -29.21 39.23
N ARG A 290 25.89 -29.46 38.76
CA ARG A 290 26.27 -29.30 37.33
C ARG A 290 25.58 -30.32 36.41
N ASN A 291 25.20 -31.49 36.92
CA ASN A 291 24.56 -32.55 36.14
C ASN A 291 23.05 -32.36 36.01
N ARG A 292 22.43 -31.58 36.90
CA ARG A 292 20.99 -31.28 36.87
C ARG A 292 20.55 -30.61 35.56
N ALA A 293 21.39 -29.74 34.98
CA ALA A 293 21.06 -29.09 33.72
C ALA A 293 20.96 -30.09 32.56
N ARG A 294 21.85 -31.10 32.54
CA ARG A 294 21.85 -32.17 31.55
C ARG A 294 20.68 -33.13 31.76
N GLU A 295 20.42 -33.51 33.01
CA GLU A 295 19.26 -34.32 33.40
C GLU A 295 17.93 -33.66 32.98
N MET A 296 17.75 -32.38 33.29
CA MET A 296 16.58 -31.61 32.84
C MET A 296 16.47 -31.55 31.32
N SER A 297 17.59 -31.44 30.59
CA SER A 297 17.57 -31.47 29.13
C SER A 297 17.08 -32.82 28.60
N ILE A 298 17.50 -33.93 29.20
CA ILE A 298 17.08 -35.29 28.81
C ILE A 298 15.60 -35.49 29.11
N ASP A 299 15.15 -35.08 30.30
CA ASP A 299 13.73 -35.15 30.69
C ASP A 299 12.84 -34.35 29.75
N ASN A 300 13.28 -33.15 29.38
CA ASN A 300 12.57 -32.33 28.41
C ASN A 300 12.49 -33.00 27.03
N THR A 301 13.53 -33.72 26.59
CA THR A 301 13.51 -34.47 25.34
C THR A 301 12.54 -35.65 25.40
N LEU A 302 12.62 -36.50 26.43
CA LEU A 302 11.76 -37.68 26.56
C LEU A 302 10.29 -37.30 26.71
N ALA A 303 10.01 -36.27 27.52
CA ALA A 303 8.65 -35.76 27.72
C ALA A 303 8.00 -35.27 26.42
N GLN A 304 8.76 -34.83 25.41
CA GLN A 304 8.19 -34.42 24.13
C GLN A 304 7.55 -35.59 23.36
N PHE A 305 8.15 -36.78 23.40
CA PHE A 305 7.59 -37.95 22.71
C PHE A 305 6.35 -38.48 23.44
N ASP A 306 6.35 -38.48 24.77
CA ASP A 306 5.17 -38.83 25.56
C ASP A 306 4.02 -37.83 25.36
N ASN A 307 4.33 -36.53 25.36
CA ASN A 307 3.35 -35.49 25.04
C ASN A 307 2.79 -35.66 23.61
N ALA A 308 3.63 -35.99 22.63
CA ALA A 308 3.20 -36.26 21.26
C ALA A 308 2.16 -37.40 21.20
N ARG A 309 2.40 -38.52 21.89
CA ARG A 309 1.42 -39.63 21.99
C ARG A 309 0.12 -39.20 22.64
N HIS A 310 0.20 -38.44 23.73
CA HIS A 310 -0.98 -37.95 24.45
C HIS A 310 -1.81 -37.00 23.55
N VAL A 311 -1.17 -36.08 22.85
CA VAL A 311 -1.83 -35.18 21.89
C VAL A 311 -2.50 -35.96 20.77
N LEU A 312 -1.83 -36.95 20.18
CA LEU A 312 -2.43 -37.80 19.14
C LEU A 312 -3.68 -38.52 19.64
N MET A 313 -3.62 -39.08 20.85
CA MET A 313 -4.75 -39.75 21.48
C MET A 313 -5.94 -38.80 21.66
N GLN A 314 -5.70 -37.59 22.19
CA GLN A 314 -6.73 -36.58 22.38
C GLN A 314 -7.34 -36.12 21.04
N LEU A 315 -6.53 -35.91 20.00
CA LEU A 315 -7.01 -35.52 18.66
C LEU A 315 -7.80 -36.63 17.97
N ASN A 316 -7.47 -37.91 18.20
CA ASN A 316 -8.24 -39.03 17.68
C ASN A 316 -9.59 -39.22 18.37
N GLN A 317 -9.72 -38.73 19.61
CA GLN A 317 -10.97 -38.78 20.38
C GLN A 317 -11.79 -37.50 20.24
N PHE A 318 -11.26 -36.46 19.60
CA PHE A 318 -11.94 -35.17 19.47
C PHE A 318 -13.18 -35.28 18.57
N THR A 319 -14.30 -34.77 19.07
CA THR A 319 -15.55 -34.64 18.32
C THR A 319 -16.09 -33.22 18.50
N PHE A 320 -16.63 -32.64 17.42
CA PHE A 320 -17.23 -31.31 17.51
C PHE A 320 -18.48 -31.35 18.38
N SER A 321 -18.58 -30.38 19.28
CA SER A 321 -19.80 -30.08 20.01
C SER A 321 -20.68 -29.12 19.19
N ASN A 322 -21.78 -28.66 19.81
CA ASN A 322 -22.59 -27.59 19.25
C ASN A 322 -21.98 -26.19 19.51
N ASN A 323 -20.93 -26.09 20.34
CA ASN A 323 -20.26 -24.83 20.66
C ASN A 323 -18.85 -24.79 20.06
N LEU A 324 -18.75 -24.15 18.89
CA LEU A 324 -17.51 -24.03 18.15
C LEU A 324 -16.43 -23.23 18.90
N HIS A 325 -16.81 -22.29 19.76
CA HIS A 325 -15.85 -21.51 20.54
C HIS A 325 -15.12 -22.39 21.56
N ASP A 326 -15.87 -23.22 22.29
CA ASP A 326 -15.32 -24.15 23.27
C ASP A 326 -14.47 -25.23 22.60
N ASP A 327 -14.93 -25.73 21.46
CA ASP A 327 -14.19 -26.67 20.62
C ASP A 327 -12.83 -26.10 20.21
N ILE A 328 -12.79 -24.84 19.74
CA ILE A 328 -11.54 -24.18 19.34
C ILE A 328 -10.64 -23.87 20.55
N ILE A 329 -11.20 -23.54 21.71
CA ILE A 329 -10.44 -23.39 22.95
C ILE A 329 -9.79 -24.72 23.35
N LEU A 330 -10.56 -25.81 23.34
CA LEU A 330 -10.08 -27.15 23.68
C LEU A 330 -8.99 -27.60 22.71
N LEU A 331 -9.24 -27.44 21.41
CA LEU A 331 -8.28 -27.71 20.35
C LEU A 331 -6.98 -26.91 20.55
N ASN A 332 -7.06 -25.60 20.76
CA ASN A 332 -5.89 -24.77 21.06
C ASN A 332 -5.14 -25.25 22.31
N LYS A 333 -5.86 -25.70 23.35
CA LYS A 333 -5.25 -26.26 24.56
C LYS A 333 -4.48 -27.56 24.27
N ILE A 334 -5.10 -28.50 23.56
CA ILE A 334 -4.47 -29.76 23.14
C ILE A 334 -3.22 -29.46 22.30
N MET A 335 -3.31 -28.51 21.38
CA MET A 335 -2.20 -28.22 20.46
C MET A 335 -1.07 -27.44 21.09
N ASN A 336 -1.33 -26.47 21.97
CA ASN A 336 -0.29 -25.71 22.66
C ASN A 336 0.63 -26.60 23.53
N GLN A 337 0.18 -27.81 23.89
CA GLN A 337 1.01 -28.81 24.55
C GLN A 337 2.10 -29.40 23.63
N ASN A 338 1.96 -29.27 22.30
CA ASN A 338 2.90 -29.78 21.28
C ASN A 338 3.93 -28.72 20.79
N ILE A 339 3.62 -27.42 20.74
CA ILE A 339 4.48 -26.44 20.01
C ILE A 339 5.48 -25.64 20.84
N ARG A 340 5.51 -25.79 22.18
CA ARG A 340 6.57 -25.16 22.96
C ARG A 340 7.92 -25.77 22.58
N SER A 341 8.89 -24.90 22.24
CA SER A 341 10.26 -25.20 21.78
C SER A 341 10.69 -26.65 21.99
N LYS A 342 10.69 -27.43 20.89
CA LYS A 342 11.07 -28.84 20.90
C LYS A 342 12.58 -28.94 21.16
N ASN A 343 12.94 -29.24 22.41
CA ASN A 343 14.31 -29.60 22.81
C ASN A 343 14.60 -31.03 22.35
N LEU A 344 14.81 -31.17 21.04
CA LEU A 344 15.22 -32.43 20.42
C LEU A 344 16.74 -32.47 20.26
N PRO A 345 17.38 -33.65 20.36
CA PRO A 345 18.76 -33.86 19.92
C PRO A 345 18.94 -33.34 18.49
N LEU A 346 20.11 -32.78 18.17
CA LEU A 346 20.35 -32.06 16.91
C LEU A 346 20.00 -32.89 15.67
N GLU A 347 20.39 -34.17 15.65
CA GLU A 347 20.11 -35.10 14.54
C GLU A 347 18.61 -35.31 14.33
N ILE A 348 17.89 -35.63 15.42
CA ILE A 348 16.42 -35.80 15.42
C ILE A 348 15.74 -34.49 15.02
N LYS A 349 16.25 -33.35 15.50
CA LYS A 349 15.73 -32.02 15.17
C LYS A 349 15.85 -31.73 13.68
N ILE A 350 16.99 -32.04 13.06
CA ILE A 350 17.20 -31.83 11.62
C ILE A 350 16.22 -32.70 10.82
N GLU A 351 16.09 -33.98 11.17
CA GLU A 351 15.16 -34.88 10.47
C GLU A 351 13.70 -34.47 10.66
N TYR A 352 13.33 -34.07 11.88
CA TYR A 352 12.01 -33.52 12.19
C TYR A 352 11.69 -32.30 11.32
N GLU A 353 12.57 -31.29 11.28
CA GLU A 353 12.34 -30.09 10.46
C GLU A 353 12.28 -30.41 8.96
N ASN A 354 13.02 -31.41 8.48
CA ASN A 354 12.94 -31.84 7.07
C ASN A 354 11.60 -32.49 6.73
N GLN A 355 11.11 -33.41 7.57
CA GLN A 355 9.80 -34.04 7.35
C GLN A 355 8.65 -33.05 7.55
N LYS A 356 8.78 -32.15 8.53
CA LYS A 356 7.84 -31.06 8.80
C LYS A 356 7.62 -30.16 7.58
N LYS A 357 8.69 -29.80 6.85
CA LYS A 357 8.61 -29.00 5.61
C LYS A 357 7.83 -29.66 4.47
N ILE A 358 7.61 -30.98 4.53
CA ILE A 358 6.83 -31.72 3.52
C ILE A 358 5.32 -31.54 3.78
N ILE A 359 4.89 -31.61 5.04
CA ILE A 359 3.47 -31.55 5.40
C ILE A 359 2.94 -30.10 5.50
N TYR A 360 3.80 -29.15 5.88
CA TYR A 360 3.43 -27.74 5.88
C TYR A 360 3.63 -27.16 4.48
N HIS A 361 2.51 -26.99 3.79
CA HIS A 361 2.44 -26.37 2.48
C HIS A 361 2.25 -24.86 2.63
N GLU A 362 2.56 -24.15 1.57
CA GLU A 362 2.29 -22.72 1.47
C GLU A 362 0.81 -22.50 1.19
N VAL A 363 0.24 -21.47 1.80
CA VAL A 363 -1.16 -21.11 1.60
C VAL A 363 -1.28 -19.66 1.20
N ILE A 364 -2.37 -19.39 0.48
CA ILE A 364 -2.79 -18.05 0.12
C ILE A 364 -4.15 -17.80 0.76
N THR A 365 -4.19 -16.84 1.68
CA THR A 365 -5.39 -16.45 2.40
C THR A 365 -5.79 -15.03 1.95
N PRO A 366 -6.91 -14.87 1.23
CA PRO A 366 -7.38 -13.54 0.85
C PRO A 366 -7.98 -12.82 2.05
N TYR A 367 -7.74 -11.52 2.13
CA TYR A 367 -8.42 -10.60 3.04
C TYR A 367 -9.39 -9.71 2.27
N PRO A 368 -10.40 -9.13 2.96
CA PRO A 368 -11.20 -8.05 2.40
C PRO A 368 -10.33 -6.93 1.82
N GLY A 369 -10.85 -6.26 0.79
CA GLY A 369 -10.17 -5.17 0.14
C GLY A 369 -11.15 -4.24 -0.56
N PHE A 370 -10.65 -3.48 -1.53
CA PHE A 370 -11.46 -2.53 -2.28
C PHE A 370 -11.95 -3.16 -3.58
N LYS A 371 -13.21 -2.90 -3.95
CA LYS A 371 -13.70 -3.16 -5.31
C LYS A 371 -14.61 -2.00 -5.73
N ARG A 372 -14.29 -1.37 -6.86
CA ARG A 372 -15.05 -0.24 -7.38
C ARG A 372 -16.39 -0.74 -7.91
N ASN A 373 -17.49 -0.15 -7.43
CA ASN A 373 -18.83 -0.45 -7.92
C ASN A 373 -19.10 0.40 -9.17
N SER A 374 -19.33 -0.24 -10.31
CA SER A 374 -19.64 0.43 -11.58
C SER A 374 -20.98 1.18 -11.59
N ALA A 375 -21.85 0.93 -10.60
CA ALA A 375 -23.20 1.51 -10.53
C ALA A 375 -23.28 2.84 -9.76
N GLN A 376 -22.21 3.30 -9.10
CA GLN A 376 -22.19 4.57 -8.37
C GLN A 376 -21.27 5.58 -9.05
N PRO A 377 -21.64 6.89 -9.09
CA PRO A 377 -20.76 7.93 -9.60
C PRO A 377 -19.46 7.90 -8.82
N SER A 378 -18.36 7.57 -9.51
CA SER A 378 -17.07 7.38 -8.89
C SER A 378 -16.50 8.72 -8.43
N THR A 379 -16.36 8.88 -7.12
CA THR A 379 -15.39 9.82 -6.57
C THR A 379 -14.04 9.13 -6.50
N GLY A 380 -12.97 9.92 -6.55
CA GLY A 380 -11.61 9.44 -6.55
C GLY A 380 -10.66 10.59 -6.82
N MET A 381 -9.39 10.39 -6.49
CA MET A 381 -8.33 11.33 -6.80
C MET A 381 -7.07 10.61 -7.22
N LEU A 382 -6.18 11.34 -7.89
CA LEU A 382 -4.86 10.85 -8.27
C LEU A 382 -3.84 11.86 -7.75
N ILE A 383 -2.78 11.38 -7.08
CA ILE A 383 -1.60 12.20 -6.79
C ILE A 383 -0.94 12.52 -8.14
N PRO A 384 -0.79 13.80 -8.50
CA PRO A 384 -0.23 14.14 -9.81
C PRO A 384 1.23 13.72 -9.91
N GLN A 385 1.58 13.08 -11.02
CA GLN A 385 2.92 12.52 -11.22
C GLN A 385 4.05 13.56 -11.07
N PHE A 386 3.83 14.80 -11.51
CA PHE A 386 4.83 15.86 -11.41
C PHE A 386 5.13 16.35 -9.98
N VAL A 387 4.31 15.99 -8.97
CA VAL A 387 4.57 16.28 -7.55
C VAL A 387 4.80 15.01 -6.73
N PHE A 388 4.64 13.82 -7.31
CA PHE A 388 4.58 12.55 -6.61
C PHE A 388 5.78 12.35 -5.67
N ASP A 389 7.01 12.52 -6.17
CA ASP A 389 8.23 12.34 -5.39
C ASP A 389 8.30 13.25 -4.16
N ARG A 390 7.83 14.48 -4.30
CA ARG A 390 7.78 15.43 -3.19
C ARG A 390 6.74 15.02 -2.15
N ILE A 391 5.60 14.47 -2.58
CA ILE A 391 4.59 13.94 -1.66
C ILE A 391 5.16 12.74 -0.91
N VAL A 392 5.85 11.84 -1.61
CA VAL A 392 6.51 10.68 -1.01
C VAL A 392 7.56 11.13 0.02
N GLU A 393 8.47 12.03 -0.34
CA GLU A 393 9.53 12.58 0.53
C GLU A 393 8.96 13.19 1.81
N GLU A 394 7.87 13.96 1.71
CA GLU A 394 7.29 14.60 2.89
C GLU A 394 6.51 13.61 3.75
N CYS A 395 5.66 12.79 3.13
CA CYS A 395 4.81 11.88 3.86
C CYS A 395 5.62 10.78 4.55
N SER A 396 6.83 10.43 4.08
CA SER A 396 7.72 9.47 4.73
C SER A 396 8.26 9.90 6.09
N LYS A 397 8.22 11.20 6.45
CA LYS A 397 8.81 11.72 7.69
C LYS A 397 7.95 11.37 8.92
N ASP A 398 8.59 11.00 10.03
CA ASP A 398 7.89 10.64 11.29
C ASP A 398 7.02 11.77 11.85
N ASP A 399 7.45 13.03 11.74
CA ASP A 399 6.66 14.19 12.18
C ASP A 399 5.35 14.34 11.40
N PHE A 400 5.30 13.85 10.15
CA PHE A 400 4.07 13.80 9.37
C PHE A 400 3.05 12.85 10.03
N VAL A 401 3.53 11.78 10.69
CA VAL A 401 2.75 10.72 11.35
C VAL A 401 2.37 11.09 12.79
N GLN A 402 3.28 11.70 13.55
CA GLN A 402 3.04 12.05 14.97
C GLN A 402 1.90 13.06 15.15
N HIS A 403 1.57 13.84 14.12
CA HIS A 403 0.43 14.76 14.11
C HIS A 403 -0.89 14.16 13.59
N SER A 404 -0.95 12.86 13.28
CA SER A 404 -2.20 12.16 12.94
C SER A 404 -2.62 11.23 14.10
N SER A 405 -3.48 11.72 14.99
CA SER A 405 -3.76 11.06 16.27
C SER A 405 -5.14 10.39 16.38
N ALA A 406 -5.77 9.91 15.30
CA ALA A 406 -7.11 9.31 15.39
C ALA A 406 -7.31 7.99 14.61
N SER A 407 -6.85 7.86 13.36
CA SER A 407 -7.00 6.60 12.59
C SER A 407 -6.12 6.52 11.34
N LYS A 408 -5.99 5.32 10.73
CA LYS A 408 -5.26 5.12 9.46
C LYS A 408 -5.88 5.87 8.28
N ILE A 409 -7.21 6.02 8.28
CA ILE A 409 -7.93 6.77 7.24
C ILE A 409 -7.65 8.28 7.35
N ASP A 410 -7.49 8.82 8.57
CA ASP A 410 -7.12 10.22 8.77
C ASP A 410 -5.74 10.53 8.19
N LEU A 411 -4.81 9.58 8.29
CA LEU A 411 -3.49 9.73 7.67
C LEU A 411 -3.58 9.73 6.14
N VAL A 412 -4.36 8.82 5.54
CA VAL A 412 -4.60 8.85 4.08
C VAL A 412 -5.24 10.18 3.65
N LYS A 413 -6.23 10.66 4.41
CA LYS A 413 -6.87 11.96 4.17
C LYS A 413 -5.85 13.11 4.22
N LYS A 414 -4.96 13.11 5.21
CA LYS A 414 -3.89 14.11 5.31
C LYS A 414 -2.94 14.07 4.11
N ILE A 415 -2.57 12.87 3.64
CA ILE A 415 -1.74 12.70 2.43
C ILE A 415 -2.48 13.26 1.21
N ALA A 416 -3.77 12.92 1.06
CA ALA A 416 -4.63 13.42 -0.02
C ALA A 416 -4.74 14.96 -0.01
N ASP A 417 -5.04 15.56 1.14
CA ASP A 417 -5.15 17.01 1.32
C ASP A 417 -3.81 17.70 1.02
N TYR A 418 -2.69 17.16 1.52
CA TYR A 418 -1.35 17.68 1.26
C TYR A 418 -0.97 17.59 -0.23
N SER A 419 -1.33 16.49 -0.90
CA SER A 419 -1.12 16.32 -2.34
C SER A 419 -1.87 17.36 -3.16
N GLN A 420 -3.16 17.56 -2.88
CA GLN A 420 -3.98 18.53 -3.60
C GLN A 420 -3.52 19.98 -3.32
N ALA A 421 -3.16 20.28 -2.08
CA ALA A 421 -2.56 21.56 -1.71
C ALA A 421 -1.24 21.81 -2.47
N THR A 422 -0.38 20.81 -2.58
CA THR A 422 0.88 20.90 -3.34
C THR A 422 0.63 21.11 -4.83
N GLU A 423 -0.34 20.42 -5.42
CA GLU A 423 -0.75 20.61 -6.82
C GLU A 423 -1.20 22.06 -7.07
N VAL A 424 -2.05 22.60 -6.19
CA VAL A 424 -2.51 24.00 -6.26
C VAL A 424 -1.34 24.98 -6.16
N LEU A 425 -0.41 24.75 -5.22
CA LEU A 425 0.77 25.59 -5.06
C LEU A 425 1.63 25.63 -6.33
N GLU A 426 1.87 24.46 -6.93
CA GLU A 426 2.66 24.37 -8.16
C GLU A 426 1.96 25.02 -9.35
N TYR A 427 0.64 24.88 -9.46
CA TYR A 427 -0.13 25.60 -10.48
C TYR A 427 0.00 27.13 -10.33
N ILE A 428 -0.06 27.64 -9.10
CA ILE A 428 0.14 29.08 -8.82
C ILE A 428 1.58 29.53 -9.14
N LYS A 429 2.59 28.71 -8.85
CA LYS A 429 3.99 28.98 -9.23
C LYS A 429 4.18 29.01 -10.75
N GLN A 430 3.54 28.08 -11.48
CA GLN A 430 3.56 28.07 -12.94
C GLN A 430 2.89 29.33 -13.52
N LEU A 431 1.77 29.76 -12.95
CA LEU A 431 1.11 31.01 -13.34
C LEU A 431 1.99 32.24 -13.08
N GLN A 432 2.68 32.30 -11.93
CA GLN A 432 3.65 33.36 -11.67
C GLN A 432 4.77 33.36 -12.72
N SER A 433 5.35 32.19 -13.03
CA SER A 433 6.42 32.08 -14.03
C SER A 433 5.96 32.49 -15.43
N PHE A 434 4.76 32.06 -15.83
CA PHE A 434 4.14 32.49 -17.09
C PHE A 434 3.98 34.03 -17.10
N TYR A 435 3.49 34.60 -16.00
CA TYR A 435 3.31 36.03 -15.88
C TYR A 435 4.63 36.81 -15.96
N GLN A 436 5.68 36.37 -15.25
CA GLN A 436 7.01 36.96 -15.32
C GLN A 436 7.61 36.93 -16.73
N LYS A 437 7.34 35.86 -17.50
CA LYS A 437 7.77 35.78 -18.90
C LYS A 437 7.05 36.79 -19.78
N VAL A 438 5.76 37.04 -19.53
CA VAL A 438 4.98 38.07 -20.23
C VAL A 438 5.41 39.48 -19.80
N GLU A 439 5.70 39.69 -18.51
CA GLU A 439 6.11 40.97 -17.92
C GLU A 439 7.56 41.37 -18.19
N LYS A 440 8.47 40.48 -18.62
CA LYS A 440 9.81 40.91 -19.08
C LYS A 440 9.76 42.01 -20.16
N ASN A 441 8.61 42.20 -20.79
CA ASN A 441 8.37 43.28 -21.75
C ASN A 441 7.78 44.58 -21.12
N HIS A 442 7.29 44.60 -19.88
CA HIS A 442 6.59 45.74 -19.26
C HIS A 442 6.92 45.96 -17.75
N LYS A 443 7.13 47.21 -17.34
CA LYS A 443 7.57 47.64 -15.99
C LYS A 443 6.45 47.68 -14.94
N TRP A 444 5.87 46.56 -14.52
CA TRP A 444 4.93 46.53 -13.38
C TRP A 444 5.43 45.63 -12.23
N ASN A 445 5.00 45.94 -11.01
CA ASN A 445 5.59 45.48 -9.73
C ASN A 445 4.75 44.35 -9.09
N HIS A 446 4.10 43.50 -9.90
CA HIS A 446 3.20 42.43 -9.46
C HIS A 446 3.92 41.23 -8.84
N ASP A 447 5.24 41.13 -9.04
CA ASP A 447 6.10 40.11 -8.44
C ASP A 447 6.00 40.04 -6.90
N LYS A 448 5.82 41.18 -6.22
CA LYS A 448 5.72 41.22 -4.76
C LYS A 448 4.40 40.62 -4.23
N ASP A 449 3.31 40.83 -4.95
CA ASP A 449 1.98 40.30 -4.56
C ASP A 449 1.95 38.77 -4.73
N PHE A 450 2.50 38.24 -5.84
CA PHE A 450 2.65 36.79 -6.05
C PHE A 450 3.62 36.16 -5.05
N ALA A 451 4.78 36.78 -4.79
CA ALA A 451 5.73 36.26 -3.81
C ALA A 451 5.14 36.20 -2.39
N THR A 452 4.31 37.19 -2.03
CA THR A 452 3.60 37.20 -0.74
C THR A 452 2.52 36.11 -0.69
N LEU A 453 1.76 35.93 -1.76
CA LEU A 453 0.76 34.87 -1.88
C LEU A 453 1.42 33.48 -1.75
N ILE A 454 2.50 33.24 -2.50
CA ILE A 454 3.24 31.96 -2.45
C ILE A 454 3.76 31.69 -1.04
N LYS A 455 4.35 32.68 -0.36
CA LYS A 455 4.79 32.51 1.03
C LYS A 455 3.65 32.12 1.98
N LYS A 456 2.46 32.73 1.81
CA LYS A 456 1.27 32.38 2.61
C LYS A 456 0.81 30.95 2.32
N LEU A 457 0.78 30.55 1.04
CA LEU A 457 0.38 29.21 0.61
C LEU A 457 1.38 28.15 1.06
N GLU A 458 2.68 28.42 0.99
CA GLU A 458 3.73 27.53 1.49
C GLU A 458 3.59 27.26 2.98
N LYS A 459 3.23 28.30 3.76
CA LYS A 459 2.92 28.15 5.19
C LYS A 459 1.66 27.30 5.42
N ALA A 460 0.58 27.61 4.70
CA ALA A 460 -0.69 26.91 4.85
C ALA A 460 -0.64 25.44 4.42
N ARG A 461 0.24 25.08 3.48
CA ARG A 461 0.44 23.70 3.03
C ARG A 461 0.87 22.75 4.15
N SER A 462 1.53 23.25 5.18
CA SER A 462 1.98 22.46 6.34
C SER A 462 0.89 22.31 7.42
N GLU A 463 -0.29 22.91 7.24
CA GLU A 463 -1.38 22.84 8.22
C GLU A 463 -2.19 21.53 8.08
N PRO A 464 -2.85 21.05 9.16
CA PRO A 464 -3.65 19.82 9.14
C PRO A 464 -4.78 19.78 8.10
N ASN A 465 -5.28 20.94 7.67
CA ASN A 465 -6.30 21.10 6.62
C ASN A 465 -5.74 21.91 5.44
N ALA A 466 -4.55 21.52 4.96
CA ALA A 466 -3.73 22.25 4.00
C ALA A 466 -4.53 22.81 2.80
N LEU A 467 -5.36 21.98 2.15
CA LEU A 467 -6.14 22.40 1.00
C LEU A 467 -7.15 23.50 1.36
N SER A 468 -7.93 23.32 2.42
CA SER A 468 -8.92 24.32 2.86
C SER A 468 -8.25 25.64 3.26
N ALA A 469 -7.12 25.58 3.97
CA ALA A 469 -6.36 26.77 4.35
C ALA A 469 -5.83 27.52 3.11
N MET A 470 -5.31 26.79 2.11
CA MET A 470 -4.85 27.38 0.86
C MET A 470 -6.00 27.98 0.03
N LEU A 471 -7.14 27.30 -0.06
CA LEU A 471 -8.31 27.82 -0.76
C LEU A 471 -8.80 29.13 -0.11
N ASN A 472 -8.80 29.24 1.22
CA ASN A 472 -9.16 30.49 1.92
C ASN A 472 -8.19 31.63 1.58
N ILE A 473 -6.88 31.37 1.56
CA ILE A 473 -5.87 32.36 1.18
C ILE A 473 -6.07 32.83 -0.27
N ILE A 474 -6.42 31.90 -1.17
CA ILE A 474 -6.70 32.17 -2.57
C ILE A 474 -7.96 33.04 -2.72
N GLU A 475 -9.03 32.74 -1.98
CA GLU A 475 -10.27 33.52 -1.97
C GLU A 475 -10.08 34.93 -1.39
N ASP A 476 -9.31 35.06 -0.31
CA ASP A 476 -8.95 36.35 0.26
C ASP A 476 -8.14 37.20 -0.73
N ALA A 477 -7.16 36.58 -1.39
CA ALA A 477 -6.36 37.24 -2.42
C ALA A 477 -7.24 37.72 -3.60
N LEU A 478 -8.24 36.93 -3.99
CA LEU A 478 -9.23 37.32 -5.00
C LEU A 478 -10.09 38.49 -4.55
N SER A 479 -10.62 38.45 -3.33
CA SER A 479 -11.47 39.53 -2.78
C SER A 479 -10.71 40.85 -2.76
N ILE A 480 -9.44 40.83 -2.35
CA ILE A 480 -8.56 41.99 -2.36
C ILE A 480 -8.33 42.49 -3.81
N GLN A 481 -8.08 41.58 -4.76
CA GLN A 481 -7.84 41.97 -6.17
C GLN A 481 -9.10 42.48 -6.87
N GLN A 482 -10.26 41.89 -6.61
CA GLN A 482 -11.54 42.39 -7.12
C GLN A 482 -11.83 43.78 -6.57
N LYS A 483 -11.58 44.04 -5.28
CA LYS A 483 -11.69 45.39 -4.68
C LYS A 483 -10.68 46.39 -5.28
N LYS A 484 -9.43 45.98 -5.54
CA LYS A 484 -8.44 46.82 -6.22
C LYS A 484 -8.88 47.14 -7.66
N SER A 485 -9.39 46.13 -8.39
CA SER A 485 -9.86 46.26 -9.77
C SER A 485 -11.12 47.10 -9.89
N SER A 486 -12.07 46.98 -8.96
CA SER A 486 -13.30 47.80 -8.95
C SER A 486 -12.99 49.26 -8.61
N LYS A 487 -12.08 49.50 -7.66
CA LYS A 487 -11.56 50.84 -7.34
C LYS A 487 -10.82 51.44 -8.54
N TRP A 488 -10.05 50.63 -9.27
CA TRP A 488 -9.39 51.04 -10.51
C TRP A 488 -10.37 51.34 -11.65
N MET A 489 -11.39 50.51 -11.85
CA MET A 489 -12.44 50.75 -12.84
C MET A 489 -13.22 52.04 -12.54
N SER A 490 -13.49 52.32 -11.26
CA SER A 490 -14.09 53.59 -10.86
C SER A 490 -13.17 54.81 -11.09
N PHE A 491 -11.86 54.59 -11.21
CA PHE A 491 -10.86 55.61 -11.53
C PHE A 491 -10.74 55.82 -13.05
N LEU A 492 -10.72 54.74 -13.84
CA LEU A 492 -10.72 54.79 -15.31
C LEU A 492 -12.02 55.37 -15.89
N LEU A 493 -13.18 55.10 -15.28
CA LEU A 493 -14.46 55.72 -15.65
C LEU A 493 -14.52 57.23 -15.37
N LYS A 494 -13.50 57.79 -14.70
CA LYS A 494 -13.37 59.24 -14.47
C LYS A 494 -12.32 59.90 -15.38
N ASP A 495 -11.55 59.13 -16.14
CA ASP A 495 -10.41 59.63 -16.91
C ASP A 495 -10.46 59.03 -18.32
N GLU A 496 -11.17 59.70 -19.24
CA GLU A 496 -11.54 59.20 -20.58
C GLU A 496 -10.36 59.00 -21.55
N ASN A 497 -9.11 59.18 -21.11
CA ASN A 497 -7.94 59.27 -22.01
C ASN A 497 -6.73 58.41 -21.61
N THR A 498 -6.91 57.15 -21.21
CA THR A 498 -5.76 56.22 -21.08
C THR A 498 -5.97 54.84 -21.71
N SER A 499 -5.43 54.66 -22.93
CA SER A 499 -5.33 53.38 -23.64
C SER A 499 -4.22 52.45 -23.11
N THR A 500 -3.48 52.87 -22.07
CA THR A 500 -2.33 52.14 -21.52
C THR A 500 -2.67 51.14 -20.40
N ASN A 501 -3.94 51.04 -19.96
CA ASN A 501 -4.30 50.35 -18.72
C ASN A 501 -5.05 49.00 -18.86
N LEU A 502 -5.14 48.41 -20.06
CA LEU A 502 -5.80 47.10 -20.26
C LEU A 502 -5.14 45.90 -19.53
N HIS A 503 -3.89 46.03 -19.07
CA HIS A 503 -3.10 44.89 -18.57
C HIS A 503 -3.41 44.47 -17.11
N GLY A 504 -3.83 45.41 -16.24
CA GLY A 504 -4.31 45.06 -14.89
C GLY A 504 -5.58 44.18 -14.92
N HIS A 505 -6.40 44.32 -15.97
CA HIS A 505 -7.53 43.43 -16.22
C HIS A 505 -7.10 42.01 -16.60
N HIS A 506 -5.99 41.86 -17.33
CA HIS A 506 -5.48 40.53 -17.69
C HIS A 506 -4.97 39.77 -16.46
N TYR A 507 -4.35 40.45 -15.49
CA TYR A 507 -3.94 39.86 -14.21
C TYR A 507 -5.14 39.30 -13.42
N SER A 508 -6.15 40.13 -13.16
CA SER A 508 -7.34 39.70 -12.42
C SER A 508 -8.13 38.61 -13.16
N ARG A 509 -8.08 38.61 -14.49
CA ARG A 509 -8.72 37.60 -15.34
C ARG A 509 -7.97 36.27 -15.34
N LEU A 510 -6.64 36.27 -15.43
CA LEU A 510 -5.84 35.04 -15.37
C LEU A 510 -5.87 34.39 -13.98
N LEU A 511 -5.74 35.19 -12.92
CA LEU A 511 -5.89 34.71 -11.55
C LEU A 511 -7.32 34.20 -11.31
N GLY A 512 -8.33 34.90 -11.85
CA GLY A 512 -9.73 34.46 -11.81
C GLY A 512 -9.98 33.15 -12.55
N LEU A 513 -9.38 32.95 -13.75
CA LEU A 513 -9.50 31.73 -14.54
C LEU A 513 -8.80 30.55 -13.86
N ALA A 514 -7.57 30.75 -13.38
CA ALA A 514 -6.82 29.78 -12.62
C ALA A 514 -7.58 29.28 -11.39
N ILE A 515 -8.21 30.19 -10.67
CA ILE A 515 -8.97 29.85 -9.47
C ILE A 515 -10.33 29.24 -9.82
N ASN A 516 -10.93 29.62 -10.95
CA ASN A 516 -12.10 28.94 -11.46
C ASN A 516 -11.78 27.49 -11.85
N GLU A 517 -10.61 27.21 -12.45
CA GLU A 517 -10.16 25.83 -12.66
C GLU A 517 -9.95 25.07 -11.35
N ILE A 518 -9.34 25.71 -10.33
CA ILE A 518 -9.21 25.13 -8.99
C ILE A 518 -10.61 24.83 -8.40
N ARG A 519 -11.59 25.74 -8.52
CA ARG A 519 -12.97 25.53 -8.03
C ARG A 519 -13.69 24.40 -8.76
N ILE A 520 -13.51 24.30 -10.08
CA ILE A 520 -14.07 23.22 -10.90
C ILE A 520 -13.47 21.88 -10.48
N LYS A 521 -12.16 21.86 -10.19
CA LYS A 521 -11.42 20.65 -9.83
C LYS A 521 -11.65 20.19 -8.38
N TYR A 522 -11.88 21.11 -7.44
CA TYR A 522 -12.09 20.81 -6.01
C TYR A 522 -13.42 21.37 -5.46
N PRO A 523 -14.59 20.97 -5.99
CA PRO A 523 -15.86 21.61 -5.69
C PRO A 523 -16.35 21.43 -4.24
N LYS A 524 -15.96 20.33 -3.58
CA LYS A 524 -16.40 20.00 -2.20
C LYS A 524 -15.80 20.92 -1.13
N HIS A 525 -14.64 21.51 -1.38
CA HIS A 525 -13.92 22.32 -0.38
C HIS A 525 -14.31 23.80 -0.43
N VAL A 526 -15.02 24.23 -1.48
CA VAL A 526 -15.41 25.63 -1.74
C VAL A 526 -16.83 25.94 -1.21
N GLN A 527 -17.65 24.91 -0.98
CA GLN A 527 -19.05 25.09 -0.55
C GLN A 527 -19.23 25.55 0.90
N LEU A 528 -18.16 25.62 1.71
CA LEU A 528 -18.27 26.02 3.12
C LEU A 528 -18.60 27.51 3.33
N HIS A 529 -18.55 28.38 2.31
CA HIS A 529 -18.83 29.82 2.49
C HIS A 529 -19.76 30.47 1.44
N SER A 530 -20.32 29.74 0.47
CA SER A 530 -21.34 30.32 -0.42
C SER A 530 -22.66 30.68 0.28
N ALA A 531 -22.82 30.32 1.57
CA ALA A 531 -23.95 30.73 2.40
C ALA A 531 -23.86 32.19 2.92
N GLN A 532 -22.76 32.92 2.68
CA GLN A 532 -22.60 34.30 3.22
C GLN A 532 -22.29 35.40 2.19
N SER A 533 -22.25 35.12 0.88
CA SER A 533 -22.02 36.16 -0.13
C SER A 533 -22.97 36.08 -1.32
N SER A 534 -24.28 36.14 -1.08
CA SER A 534 -25.28 36.40 -2.11
C SER A 534 -25.91 37.78 -1.90
N THR A 535 -25.18 38.85 -2.25
CA THR A 535 -25.75 40.11 -2.77
C THR A 535 -24.61 40.94 -3.35
N MET A 536 -24.49 40.94 -4.68
CA MET A 536 -24.16 42.10 -5.52
C MET A 536 -23.82 41.60 -6.91
N ASN A 537 -24.82 41.64 -7.79
CA ASN A 537 -24.64 41.60 -9.22
C ASN A 537 -24.39 43.05 -9.69
N PRO A 538 -23.18 43.43 -10.13
CA PRO A 538 -22.88 44.82 -10.47
C PRO A 538 -23.43 45.27 -11.84
N TYR A 539 -24.22 44.45 -12.53
CA TYR A 539 -24.73 44.77 -13.87
C TYR A 539 -26.19 45.24 -13.95
N SER A 540 -26.87 45.49 -12.83
CA SER A 540 -28.30 45.84 -12.83
C SER A 540 -28.63 47.34 -12.79
N GLN A 541 -27.71 48.25 -13.10
CA GLN A 541 -28.00 49.68 -13.19
C GLN A 541 -27.35 50.33 -14.42
N LEU A 542 -28.07 50.32 -15.53
CA LEU A 542 -27.93 51.30 -16.61
C LEU A 542 -29.32 51.94 -16.83
N PRO A 543 -29.43 53.28 -16.91
CA PRO A 543 -30.71 53.96 -17.04
C PRO A 543 -31.25 53.90 -18.48
N HIS A 544 -32.58 53.82 -18.57
CA HIS A 544 -33.39 53.90 -19.77
C HIS A 544 -33.10 55.14 -20.62
N LEU A 545 -33.01 54.93 -21.94
CA LEU A 545 -33.30 55.93 -22.96
C LEU A 545 -34.43 55.42 -23.86
N THR A 546 -35.51 56.17 -23.87
CA THR A 546 -36.74 56.02 -24.67
C THR A 546 -36.59 56.63 -26.07
N SER A 547 -37.14 55.98 -27.10
CA SER A 547 -37.97 56.56 -28.19
C SER A 547 -38.22 55.48 -29.28
N THR A 548 -39.45 54.93 -29.38
CA THR A 548 -40.59 55.24 -30.29
C THR A 548 -40.54 54.64 -31.71
N GLN A 549 -41.63 53.89 -31.99
CA GLN A 549 -42.42 53.71 -33.24
C GLN A 549 -42.66 52.23 -33.56
N GLU A 550 -43.84 51.68 -33.21
CA GLU A 550 -45.11 51.67 -33.98
C GLU A 550 -45.10 50.67 -35.16
N HIS A 551 -45.78 49.54 -35.01
CA HIS A 551 -47.05 49.28 -35.72
C HIS A 551 -47.75 47.99 -35.25
N GLU A 552 -49.06 48.03 -35.44
CA GLU A 552 -50.11 47.16 -34.92
C GLU A 552 -50.19 45.78 -35.60
N ASN A 553 -50.66 44.77 -34.86
CA ASN A 553 -52.01 44.20 -35.05
C ASN A 553 -52.23 42.92 -34.20
N LYS A 554 -53.30 42.95 -33.39
CA LYS A 554 -54.05 41.78 -32.85
C LYS A 554 -55.09 41.31 -33.90
N PRO A 555 -55.91 40.24 -33.71
CA PRO A 555 -56.06 39.31 -32.57
C PRO A 555 -56.11 37.78 -32.93
N GLU A 556 -55.98 36.95 -31.88
CA GLU A 556 -56.67 35.68 -31.48
C GLU A 556 -57.70 34.96 -32.40
N PRO A 557 -58.22 33.74 -32.09
CA PRO A 557 -57.82 32.71 -31.09
C PRO A 557 -57.88 31.25 -31.64
N SER A 558 -57.60 30.24 -30.79
CA SER A 558 -58.51 29.12 -30.45
C SER A 558 -57.93 27.69 -30.33
N GLN A 559 -58.49 26.97 -29.34
CA GLN A 559 -58.67 25.51 -29.15
C GLN A 559 -57.45 24.64 -28.74
N LYS A 560 -57.43 24.12 -27.50
CA LYS A 560 -58.08 22.86 -27.01
C LYS A 560 -57.70 21.61 -27.82
N THR A 561 -56.95 20.66 -27.25
CA THR A 561 -57.45 19.35 -26.73
C THR A 561 -56.35 18.32 -26.39
N PHE A 562 -56.59 17.63 -25.27
CA PHE A 562 -56.36 16.21 -24.92
C PHE A 562 -54.99 15.50 -25.01
N ARG A 563 -54.56 15.07 -23.80
CA ARG A 563 -54.13 13.71 -23.37
C ARG A 563 -53.64 12.71 -24.43
N LYS A 564 -52.42 12.20 -24.21
CA LYS A 564 -52.22 10.87 -23.60
C LYS A 564 -50.94 10.86 -22.78
#